data_AF-W1Y220-F1
#
_entry.id   AF-W1Y220-F1
#
_cell.length_a   1.000
_cell.length_b   1.000
_cell.length_c   1.000
_cell.angle_alpha   90.00
_cell.angle_beta   90.00
_cell.angle_gamma   90.00
#
_symmetry.space_group_name_H-M   'P 1'
#
loop_
_entity.id
_entity.type
_entity.pdbx_description
1 polymer ?
#
loop_
_entity_poly.entity_id
_entity_poly.type
_entity_poly.pdbx_seq_one_letter_code
_entity_poly.pdbx_strand_id
1 'polypeptide(L)' 'TPQDALRAIEGGVPIKTLNVGSMAHSTGKTMVNNVLSMDKEDVATFEKMRDLGVEFDVRKVPNDTKKDLFDLISKANVQ' A
#
# COMPACT_ATOMS: atom_id res chain seq x y z
N THR A 1 -5.84 4.81 7.21
CA THR A 1 -4.45 4.58 6.71
C THR A 1 -4.29 3.09 6.40
N PRO A 2 -3.18 2.58 5.83
CA PRO A 2 -3.03 1.12 5.65
C PRO A 2 -3.19 0.34 6.96
N GLN A 3 -2.80 0.92 8.10
CA GLN A 3 -2.92 0.32 9.44
C GLN A 3 -4.38 0.02 9.82
N ASP A 4 -5.32 0.89 9.42
CA ASP A 4 -6.75 0.65 9.66
C ASP A 4 -7.29 -0.48 8.78
N ALA A 5 -6.79 -0.59 7.54
CA ALA A 5 -7.14 -1.70 6.66
C ALA A 5 -6.64 -3.04 7.25
N LEU A 6 -5.41 -3.08 7.74
CA LEU A 6 -4.86 -4.25 8.44
C LEU A 6 -5.73 -4.64 9.64
N ARG A 7 -6.11 -3.69 10.50
CA ARG A 7 -7.01 -3.95 11.64
C ARG A 7 -8.35 -4.52 11.21
N ALA A 8 -8.92 -4.06 10.10
CA ALA A 8 -10.18 -4.61 9.58
C ALA A 8 -10.01 -6.06 9.12
N ILE A 9 -8.91 -6.36 8.41
CA ILE A 9 -8.60 -7.71 7.93
C ILE A 9 -8.37 -8.67 9.12
N GLU A 10 -7.57 -8.25 10.10
CA GLU A 10 -7.33 -9.00 11.34
C GLU A 10 -8.63 -9.18 12.16
N GLY A 11 -9.54 -8.21 12.09
CA GLY A 11 -10.88 -8.27 12.68
C GLY A 11 -11.86 -9.21 11.95
N GLY A 12 -11.43 -9.90 10.90
CA GLY A 12 -12.23 -10.88 10.16
C GLY A 12 -13.00 -10.31 8.97
N VAL A 13 -12.71 -9.07 8.54
CA VAL A 13 -13.28 -8.52 7.30
C VAL A 13 -12.59 -9.20 6.10
N PRO A 14 -13.34 -9.91 5.23
CA PRO A 14 -12.75 -10.63 4.11
C PRO A 14 -12.41 -9.67 2.97
N ILE A 15 -11.21 -9.11 2.99
CA ILE A 15 -10.67 -8.28 1.91
C ILE A 15 -9.76 -9.15 1.03
N LYS A 16 -10.15 -9.36 -0.23
CA LYS A 16 -9.31 -10.08 -1.21
C LYS A 16 -8.35 -9.16 -1.96
N THR A 17 -8.84 -7.98 -2.33
CA THR A 17 -8.07 -7.00 -3.10
C THR A 17 -8.26 -5.63 -2.47
N LEU A 18 -7.15 -4.96 -2.17
CA LEU A 18 -7.12 -3.61 -1.64
C LEU A 18 -6.57 -2.65 -2.70
N ASN A 19 -7.39 -1.68 -3.12
CA ASN A 19 -6.92 -0.62 -4.00
C ASN A 19 -6.18 0.45 -3.21
N VAL A 20 -5.00 0.82 -3.71
CA VAL A 20 -4.18 1.91 -3.15
C VAL A 20 -4.14 3.04 -4.18
N GLY A 21 -4.97 4.05 -3.97
CA GLY A 21 -5.15 5.18 -4.91
C GLY A 21 -4.09 6.27 -4.74
N SER A 22 -4.11 6.94 -3.59
CA SER A 22 -3.12 7.97 -3.26
C SER A 22 -2.81 7.97 -1.76
N MET A 23 -1.56 8.33 -1.45
CA MET A 23 -1.07 8.50 -0.09
C MET A 23 -0.27 9.80 -0.06
N ALA A 24 -0.78 10.77 0.70
CA ALA A 24 -0.20 12.09 0.76
C ALA A 24 1.23 12.05 1.30
N HIS A 25 2.09 12.89 0.71
CA HIS A 25 3.43 13.10 1.22
C HIS A 25 3.38 13.88 2.53
N SER A 26 4.08 13.37 3.53
CA SER A 26 4.29 14.03 4.82
C SER A 26 5.75 13.88 5.23
N THR A 27 6.23 14.77 6.10
CA THR A 27 7.59 14.70 6.66
C THR A 27 7.86 13.31 7.23
N GLY A 28 8.94 12.66 6.76
CA GLY A 28 9.33 11.31 7.18
C GLY A 28 8.86 10.18 6.25
N LYS A 29 8.02 10.46 5.25
CA LYS A 29 7.61 9.48 4.24
C LYS A 29 8.47 9.58 2.98
N THR A 30 8.86 8.44 2.44
CA THR A 30 9.60 8.35 1.18
C THR A 30 8.60 8.34 0.03
N MET A 31 8.86 9.18 -0.98
CA MET A 31 8.04 9.19 -2.19
C MET A 31 8.30 7.92 -2.99
N VAL A 32 7.28 7.08 -3.11
CA VAL A 32 7.33 5.80 -3.83
C VAL A 32 6.94 5.99 -5.29
N ASN A 33 5.96 6.86 -5.54
CA ASN A 33 5.66 7.36 -6.87
C ASN A 33 5.02 8.76 -6.77
N ASN A 34 4.65 9.36 -7.91
CA ASN A 34 4.04 10.70 -7.97
C ASN A 34 2.77 10.89 -7.12
N VAL A 35 2.13 9.82 -6.67
CA VAL A 35 0.85 9.83 -5.93
C VAL A 35 0.89 9.04 -4.62
N LEU A 36 1.99 8.36 -4.31
CA LEU A 36 2.17 7.53 -3.13
C LEU A 36 3.46 7.91 -2.43
N SER A 37 3.32 8.26 -1.15
CA SER A 37 4.44 8.38 -0.22
C SER A 37 4.17 7.52 1.00
N MET A 38 5.15 6.73 1.40
CA MET A 38 5.04 5.79 2.52
C MET A 38 6.31 5.77 3.36
N ASP A 39 6.14 5.43 4.63
CA ASP A 39 7.23 5.17 5.56
C ASP A 39 7.40 3.67 5.80
N LYS A 40 8.34 3.30 6.68
CA LYS A 40 8.59 1.90 7.03
C LYS A 40 7.39 1.22 7.68
N GLU A 41 6.57 1.97 8.44
CA GLU A 41 5.40 1.40 9.12
C GLU A 41 4.31 1.05 8.12
N ASP A 42 4.09 1.91 7.13
CA ASP A 42 3.19 1.65 6.02
C ASP A 42 3.65 0.40 5.24
N VAL A 43 4.94 0.30 4.90
CA VAL A 43 5.51 -0.88 4.20
C VAL A 43 5.30 -2.16 5.02
N ALA A 44 5.65 -2.16 6.31
CA ALA A 44 5.46 -3.32 7.19
C ALA A 44 3.98 -3.72 7.30
N THR A 45 3.06 -2.74 7.23
CA THR A 45 1.62 -3.02 7.24
C THR A 45 1.18 -3.70 5.94
N PHE A 46 1.67 -3.24 4.79
CA PHE A 46 1.40 -3.87 3.50
C PHE A 46 1.99 -5.29 3.42
N GLU A 47 3.17 -5.51 3.98
CA GLU A 47 3.77 -6.85 4.08
C GLU A 47 2.89 -7.80 4.91
N LYS A 48 2.42 -7.37 6.08
CA LYS A 48 1.49 -8.19 6.89
C LYS A 48 0.21 -8.51 6.14
N MET A 49 -0.38 -7.53 5.48
CA MET A 49 -1.60 -7.74 4.68
C MET A 49 -1.35 -8.70 3.50
N ARG A 50 -0.19 -8.64 2.84
CA ARG A 50 0.22 -9.61 1.81
C ARG A 50 0.28 -11.03 2.37
N ASP A 51 0.90 -11.18 3.55
CA ASP A 51 1.09 -12.48 4.19
C ASP A 51 -0.25 -13.08 4.66
N LEU A 52 -1.26 -12.23 4.91
CA LEU A 52 -2.66 -12.61 5.13
C LEU A 52 -3.42 -12.96 3.84
N GLY A 53 -2.78 -12.87 2.67
CA GLY A 53 -3.36 -13.24 1.37
C GLY A 53 -4.11 -12.12 0.66
N VAL A 54 -3.87 -10.85 1.04
CA VAL A 54 -4.48 -9.68 0.37
C VAL A 54 -3.68 -9.28 -0.86
N GLU A 55 -4.35 -9.10 -1.98
CA GLU A 55 -3.79 -8.55 -3.21
C GLU A 55 -3.85 -7.02 -3.21
N PHE A 56 -2.82 -6.35 -3.74
CA PHE A 56 -2.80 -4.90 -3.84
C PHE A 56 -2.97 -4.44 -5.28
N ASP A 57 -3.82 -3.43 -5.45
CA ASP A 57 -4.11 -2.84 -6.75
C ASP A 57 -3.77 -1.35 -6.72
N VAL A 58 -2.57 -1.00 -7.20
CA VAL A 58 -2.10 0.40 -7.21
C VAL A 58 -2.54 1.08 -8.50
N ARG A 59 -3.56 1.93 -8.40
CA ARG A 59 -4.05 2.79 -9.48
C ARG A 59 -4.88 3.95 -8.93
N LYS A 60 -4.74 5.14 -9.52
CA LYS A 60 -5.48 6.34 -9.10
C LYS A 60 -6.87 6.39 -9.71
N VAL A 61 -7.00 6.00 -10.98
CA VAL A 61 -8.29 5.91 -11.68
C VAL A 61 -8.46 4.53 -12.32
N PRO A 62 -9.70 4.08 -12.61
CA PRO A 62 -9.94 2.76 -13.21
C PRO A 62 -9.22 2.52 -14.55
N ASN A 63 -8.96 3.60 -15.31
CA ASN A 63 -8.23 3.56 -16.58
C ASN A 63 -6.71 3.44 -16.43
N ASP A 64 -6.15 3.66 -15.24
CA ASP A 64 -4.71 3.52 -15.05
C ASP A 64 -4.31 2.05 -15.09
N THR A 65 -3.13 1.78 -15.67
CA THR A 65 -2.52 0.46 -15.59
C THR A 65 -2.23 0.09 -14.15
N LYS A 66 -2.65 -1.11 -13.74
CA LYS A 66 -2.33 -1.66 -12.43
C LYS A 66 -0.82 -1.68 -12.24
N LYS A 67 -0.35 -1.14 -11.13
CA LYS A 67 1.05 -1.25 -10.70
C LYS A 67 1.13 -2.18 -9.50
N ASP A 68 2.25 -2.89 -9.42
CA ASP A 68 2.57 -3.67 -8.24
C ASP A 68 3.12 -2.74 -7.14
N LEU A 69 2.57 -2.86 -5.94
CA LEU A 69 2.95 -2.03 -4.80
C LEU A 69 4.38 -2.30 -4.33
N PHE A 70 4.78 -3.57 -4.26
CA PHE A 70 6.09 -3.98 -3.77
C PHE A 70 7.20 -3.65 -4.75
N ASP A 71 6.93 -3.74 -6.05
CA ASP A 71 7.86 -3.26 -7.09
C ASP A 71 8.14 -1.77 -6.93
N LEU A 72 7.11 -0.98 -6.61
CA LEU A 72 7.26 0.46 -6.40
C LEU A 72 8.07 0.74 -5.11
N ILE A 73 7.76 0.04 -4.02
CA ILE A 73 8.48 0.16 -2.73
C ILE A 73 9.97 -0.20 -2.91
N SER A 74 10.26 -1.31 -3.59
CA SER A 74 11.62 -1.77 -3.86
C SER A 74 12.39 -0.76 -4.71
N LYS A 75 11.77 -0.20 -5.77
CA LYS A 75 12.40 0.85 -6.60
C LYS A 75 12.68 2.14 -5.83
N ALA A 76 11.84 2.47 -4.87
CA ALA A 76 11.98 3.68 -4.06
C ALA A 76 12.99 3.52 -2.91
N ASN A 77 13.54 2.32 -2.70
CA ASN A 77 14.46 2.00 -1.60
C ASN A 77 13.95 2.50 -0.25
N VAL A 78 12.66 2.27 0.02
CA VAL A 78 12.08 2.55 1.35
C VAL A 78 12.67 1.53 2.33
N GLN A 79 13.82 1.86 2.92
CA GLN A 79 14.49 1.08 3.95
C GLN A 79 14.02 1.48 5.33
#